data_AF-A0A660NGJ1-F1
#
_entry.id   AF-A0A660NGJ1-F1
#
_cell.length_a   1.000
_cell.length_b   1.000
_cell.length_c   1.000
_cell.angle_alpha   90.00
_cell.angle_beta   90.00
_cell.angle_gamma   90.00
#
_symmetry.space_group_name_H-M   'P 1'
#
loop_
_entity.id
_entity.type
_entity.pdbx_description
1 polymer ?
#
loop_
_entity_poly.entity_id
_entity_poly.type
_entity_poly.pdbx_seq_one_letter_code
_entity_poly.pdbx_strand_id
1 'polypeptide(L)'
;MLKDRGKQIIKQIVSPLADKVGVYDEKVQRLMGDPNRLLVLMYHRVIDDLASDPFQLGMCVRQKYFEEQLAWLAAHTHVLPLTQAVEHLLNNEPLPPNAVAITFDDGLLDNLSNAAPLLERYQLPATFYVITGGLETGHPMWWDRAIAILACTQAHSVDPRSIGLPEL
;
A
#
# COMPACT_ATOMS: atom_id res chain seq x y z
N MET A 1 -1.58 4.68 27.47
CA MET A 1 -2.98 4.50 27.95
C MET A 1 -3.92 5.67 27.62
N LEU A 2 -3.73 6.92 28.10
CA LEU A 2 -4.60 8.06 27.68
C LEU A 2 -4.42 8.47 26.21
N LYS A 3 -3.19 8.40 25.69
CA LYS A 3 -2.84 8.77 24.30
C LYS A 3 -3.47 7.83 23.27
N ASP A 4 -3.66 6.57 23.63
CA ASP A 4 -4.21 5.52 22.75
C ASP A 4 -5.73 5.60 22.62
N ARG A 5 -6.42 5.99 23.70
CA ARG A 5 -7.87 6.27 23.68
C ARG A 5 -8.22 7.43 22.77
N GLY A 6 -7.43 8.51 22.78
CA GLY A 6 -7.62 9.65 21.88
C GLY A 6 -7.47 9.28 20.39
N LYS A 7 -6.44 8.48 20.06
CA LYS A 7 -6.24 7.96 18.70
C LYS A 7 -7.39 7.05 18.26
N GLN A 8 -7.92 6.20 19.15
CA GLN A 8 -9.04 5.33 18.85
C GLN A 8 -10.34 6.13 18.62
N ILE A 9 -10.63 7.14 19.45
CA ILE A 9 -11.81 8.01 19.26
C ILE A 9 -11.73 8.76 17.93
N ILE A 10 -10.55 9.30 17.58
CA ILE A 10 -10.35 9.95 16.29
C ILE A 10 -10.62 8.98 15.13
N LYS A 11 -10.04 7.77 15.17
CA LYS A 11 -10.21 6.76 14.12
C LYS A 11 -11.65 6.25 14.00
N GLN A 12 -12.35 6.06 15.12
CA GLN A 12 -13.64 5.38 15.13
C GLN A 12 -14.84 6.32 15.01
N ILE A 13 -14.70 7.60 15.38
CA ILE A 13 -15.82 8.54 15.41
C ILE A 13 -15.56 9.74 14.50
N VAL A 14 -14.41 10.40 14.66
CA VAL A 14 -14.12 11.66 13.93
C VAL A 14 -13.86 11.38 12.46
N SER A 15 -13.07 10.35 12.14
CA SER A 15 -12.73 9.99 10.76
C SER A 15 -13.98 9.59 9.95
N PRO A 16 -14.87 8.68 10.41
CA PRO A 16 -16.10 8.38 9.67
C PRO A 16 -17.03 9.57 9.53
N LEU A 17 -17.07 10.49 10.50
CA LEU A 17 -17.89 11.68 10.42
C LEU A 17 -17.34 12.68 9.39
N ALA A 18 -16.01 12.91 9.40
CA ALA A 18 -15.32 13.74 8.42
C ALA A 18 -15.45 13.19 6.99
N ASP A 19 -15.44 11.87 6.84
CA ASP A 19 -15.74 11.18 5.59
C ASP A 19 -17.19 11.43 5.14
N LYS A 20 -18.15 11.20 6.04
CA LYS A 20 -19.59 11.37 5.75
C LYS A 20 -20.00 12.81 5.42
N VAL A 21 -19.26 13.81 5.94
CA VAL A 21 -19.49 15.22 5.62
C VAL A 21 -18.61 15.76 4.47
N GLY A 22 -17.86 14.89 3.80
CA GLY A 22 -17.09 15.24 2.60
C GLY A 22 -15.83 16.07 2.85
N VAL A 23 -15.33 16.14 4.09
CA VAL A 23 -14.11 16.90 4.42
C VAL A 23 -12.88 16.27 3.77
N TYR A 24 -12.83 14.93 3.72
CA TYR A 24 -11.77 14.23 2.99
C TYR A 24 -11.92 14.41 1.49
N ASP A 25 -13.14 14.38 0.96
CA ASP A 25 -13.42 14.60 -0.46
C ASP A 25 -12.96 15.99 -0.92
N GLU A 26 -13.29 17.06 -0.18
CA GLU A 26 -12.83 18.42 -0.50
C GLU A 26 -11.31 18.53 -0.47
N LYS A 27 -10.67 17.91 0.54
CA LYS A 27 -9.22 17.97 0.69
C LYS A 27 -8.51 17.21 -0.42
N VAL A 28 -9.03 16.03 -0.78
CA VAL A 28 -8.53 15.22 -1.89
C VAL A 28 -8.75 15.97 -3.21
N GLN A 29 -9.93 16.54 -3.46
CA GLN A 29 -10.19 17.34 -4.67
C GLN A 29 -9.27 18.54 -4.80
N ARG A 30 -9.01 19.29 -3.71
CA ARG A 30 -8.05 20.40 -3.73
C ARG A 30 -6.61 19.94 -3.99
N LEU A 31 -6.22 18.79 -3.45
CA LEU A 31 -4.89 18.21 -3.68
C LEU A 31 -4.74 17.68 -5.10
N MET A 32 -5.80 17.10 -5.67
CA MET A 32 -5.80 16.54 -7.01
C MET A 32 -5.89 17.61 -8.09
N GLY A 33 -6.52 18.76 -7.82
CA GLY A 33 -6.59 19.88 -8.78
C GLY A 33 -5.34 20.77 -8.88
N ASP A 34 -4.34 20.59 -8.02
CA ASP A 34 -3.12 21.41 -7.99
C ASP A 34 -2.08 20.86 -8.99
N PRO A 35 -1.72 21.60 -10.05
CA PRO A 35 -0.78 21.13 -11.08
C PRO A 35 0.65 20.96 -10.57
N ASN A 36 0.96 21.34 -9.33
CA ASN A 36 2.26 21.14 -8.70
C ASN A 36 2.26 20.00 -7.67
N ARG A 37 1.20 19.19 -7.62
CA ARG A 37 1.07 18.08 -6.67
C ARG A 37 0.84 16.77 -7.39
N LEU A 38 1.59 15.77 -6.94
CA LEU A 38 1.42 14.37 -7.31
C LEU A 38 0.82 13.63 -6.12
N LEU A 39 -0.23 12.85 -6.35
CA LEU A 39 -0.69 11.85 -5.40
C LEU A 39 0.03 10.53 -5.67
N VAL A 40 0.72 9.99 -4.67
CA VAL A 40 1.37 8.67 -4.76
C VAL A 40 0.55 7.66 -3.97
N LEU A 41 0.00 6.68 -4.67
CA LEU A 41 -0.74 5.56 -4.07
C LEU A 41 0.23 4.40 -3.85
N MET A 42 0.40 4.00 -2.60
CA MET A 42 1.32 2.95 -2.20
C MET A 42 0.56 1.69 -1.80
N TYR A 43 0.87 0.59 -2.49
CA TYR A 43 0.35 -0.74 -2.23
C TYR A 43 1.50 -1.65 -1.76
N HIS A 44 1.17 -2.75 -1.07
CA HIS A 44 2.12 -3.84 -0.84
C HIS A 44 1.60 -5.10 -1.51
N ARG A 45 0.40 -5.57 -1.13
CA ARG A 45 -0.16 -6.83 -1.63
C ARG A 45 -1.53 -6.68 -2.29
N VAL A 46 -1.77 -7.45 -3.36
CA VAL A 46 -3.07 -7.61 -4.00
C VAL A 46 -3.50 -9.08 -3.92
N ILE A 47 -4.31 -9.43 -2.92
CA ILE A 47 -4.62 -10.82 -2.60
C ILE A 47 -5.97 -11.27 -3.16
N ASP A 48 -6.13 -12.57 -3.42
CA ASP A 48 -7.42 -13.13 -3.84
C ASP A 48 -8.45 -13.08 -2.72
N ASP A 49 -8.07 -13.60 -1.55
CA ASP A 49 -8.91 -13.66 -0.36
C ASP A 49 -8.09 -13.50 0.95
N LEU A 50 -8.80 -13.38 2.08
CA LEU A 50 -8.17 -13.19 3.38
C LEU A 50 -7.36 -14.39 3.87
N ALA A 51 -7.57 -15.60 3.33
CA ALA A 51 -6.75 -16.76 3.69
C ALA A 51 -5.31 -16.61 3.18
N SER A 52 -5.09 -15.71 2.21
CA SER A 52 -3.75 -15.34 1.73
C SER A 52 -2.99 -14.38 2.66
N ASP A 53 -3.62 -13.90 3.74
CA ASP A 53 -3.00 -13.13 4.85
C ASP A 53 -3.37 -13.77 6.20
N PRO A 54 -2.84 -14.96 6.52
CA PRO A 54 -3.29 -15.75 7.68
C PRO A 54 -3.03 -15.07 9.03
N PHE A 55 -2.08 -14.13 9.08
CA PHE A 55 -1.75 -13.37 10.29
C PHE A 55 -2.42 -12.01 10.34
N GLN A 56 -3.24 -11.66 9.33
CA GLN A 56 -3.89 -10.35 9.23
C GLN A 56 -2.91 -9.20 9.48
N LEU A 57 -1.71 -9.31 8.92
CA LEU A 57 -0.66 -8.30 9.10
C LEU A 57 -1.10 -6.94 8.54
N GLY A 58 -2.14 -6.93 7.72
CA GLY A 58 -2.63 -5.76 7.02
C GLY A 58 -1.74 -5.48 5.80
N MET A 59 -1.94 -4.30 5.20
CA MET A 59 -1.21 -3.86 4.00
C MET A 59 -1.57 -4.64 2.71
N CYS A 60 -2.69 -5.36 2.71
CA CYS A 60 -3.23 -6.03 1.54
C CYS A 60 -4.56 -5.40 1.10
N VAL A 61 -4.82 -5.46 -0.21
CA VAL A 61 -6.13 -5.17 -0.80
C VAL A 61 -6.60 -6.42 -1.53
N ARG A 62 -7.91 -6.72 -1.45
CA ARG A 62 -8.48 -7.83 -2.24
C ARG A 62 -8.53 -7.43 -3.70
N GLN A 63 -8.21 -8.36 -4.60
CA GLN A 63 -8.13 -8.13 -6.04
C GLN A 63 -9.38 -7.43 -6.60
N LYS A 64 -10.58 -7.85 -6.17
CA LYS A 64 -11.85 -7.20 -6.55
C LYS A 64 -11.84 -5.70 -6.27
N TYR A 65 -11.42 -5.28 -5.08
CA TYR A 65 -11.42 -3.85 -4.72
C TYR A 65 -10.28 -3.10 -5.39
N PHE A 66 -9.16 -3.77 -5.64
CA PHE A 66 -8.09 -3.19 -6.43
C PHE A 66 -8.58 -2.90 -7.86
N GLU A 67 -9.32 -3.82 -8.49
CA GLU A 67 -9.94 -3.57 -9.79
C GLU A 67 -10.94 -2.39 -9.75
N GLU A 68 -11.79 -2.30 -8.73
CA GLU A 68 -12.70 -1.15 -8.53
C GLU A 68 -11.92 0.17 -8.41
N GLN A 69 -10.78 0.17 -7.71
CA GLN A 69 -9.90 1.33 -7.60
C GLN A 69 -9.26 1.71 -8.94
N LEU A 70 -8.76 0.73 -9.71
CA LEU A 70 -8.18 1.00 -11.03
C LEU A 70 -9.21 1.54 -12.01
N ALA A 71 -10.43 1.00 -12.01
CA ALA A 71 -11.53 1.51 -12.83
C ALA A 71 -11.85 2.96 -12.50
N TRP A 72 -11.84 3.32 -11.20
CA TRP A 72 -12.04 4.70 -10.79
C TRP A 72 -10.88 5.60 -11.21
N LEU A 73 -9.64 5.17 -11.02
CA LEU A 73 -8.46 5.95 -11.43
C LEU A 73 -8.46 6.21 -12.93
N ALA A 74 -8.68 5.17 -13.75
CA ALA A 74 -8.74 5.30 -15.20
C ALA A 74 -9.81 6.29 -15.68
N ALA A 75 -10.92 6.42 -14.95
CA ALA A 75 -12.02 7.32 -15.32
C ALA A 75 -11.86 8.76 -14.83
N HIS A 76 -11.06 9.02 -13.78
CA HIS A 76 -11.08 10.31 -13.07
C HIS A 76 -9.71 10.96 -12.88
N THR A 77 -8.61 10.26 -13.19
CA THR A 77 -7.24 10.73 -12.91
C THR A 77 -6.31 10.58 -14.10
N HIS A 78 -5.13 11.21 -14.00
CA HIS A 78 -4.04 11.04 -14.94
C HIS A 78 -2.93 10.24 -14.27
N VAL A 79 -2.94 8.92 -14.47
CA VAL A 79 -1.90 8.05 -13.92
C VAL A 79 -0.64 8.13 -14.78
N LEU A 80 0.48 8.50 -14.16
CA LEU A 80 1.77 8.69 -14.82
C LEU A 80 2.80 7.66 -14.31
N PRO A 81 3.77 7.26 -15.15
CA PRO A 81 4.99 6.65 -14.65
C PRO A 81 5.61 7.60 -13.61
N LEU A 82 6.01 7.07 -12.45
CA LEU A 82 6.52 7.89 -11.36
C LEU A 82 7.74 8.73 -11.79
N THR A 83 8.60 8.17 -12.64
CA THR A 83 9.77 8.87 -13.19
C THR A 83 9.38 10.12 -13.97
N GLN A 84 8.37 10.02 -14.83
CA GLN A 84 7.88 11.15 -15.60
C GLN A 84 7.27 12.22 -14.68
N ALA A 85 6.48 11.82 -13.69
CA ALA A 85 5.90 12.78 -12.75
C ALA A 85 6.98 13.51 -11.93
N VAL A 86 8.04 12.81 -11.53
CA VAL A 86 9.19 13.41 -10.84
C VAL A 86 9.95 14.37 -11.76
N GLU A 87 10.16 14.03 -13.02
CA GLU A 87 10.82 14.90 -14.01
C GLU A 87 10.06 16.22 -14.18
N HIS A 88 8.73 16.18 -14.35
CA HIS A 88 7.90 17.39 -14.43
C HIS A 88 8.11 18.29 -13.21
N LEU A 89 8.04 17.71 -12.00
CA LEU A 89 8.19 18.45 -10.75
C LEU A 89 9.59 19.06 -10.60
N LEU A 90 10.64 18.34 -10.97
CA LEU A 90 12.02 18.85 -10.89
C LEU A 90 12.27 19.99 -11.89
N ASN A 91 11.63 19.93 -13.06
CA ASN A 91 11.76 20.96 -14.10
C ASN A 91 10.81 22.14 -13.91
N ASN A 92 9.99 22.17 -12.86
CA ASN A 92 8.90 23.13 -12.65
C ASN A 92 7.90 23.14 -13.82
N GLU A 93 7.69 21.99 -14.46
CA GLU A 93 6.66 21.80 -15.47
C GLU A 93 5.37 21.34 -14.79
N PRO A 94 4.20 21.87 -15.19
CA PRO A 94 2.94 21.48 -14.56
C PRO A 94 2.65 20.00 -14.83
N LEU A 95 2.13 19.32 -13.81
CA LEU A 95 1.50 18.01 -13.94
C LEU A 95 0.10 18.16 -14.57
N PRO A 96 -0.41 17.12 -15.25
CA PRO A 96 -1.82 17.09 -15.62
C PRO A 96 -2.72 17.18 -14.38
N PRO A 97 -3.96 17.68 -14.52
CA PRO A 97 -4.90 17.71 -13.40
C PRO A 97 -5.09 16.29 -12.87
N ASN A 98 -5.29 16.15 -11.56
CA ASN A 98 -5.49 14.86 -10.90
C ASN A 98 -4.34 13.86 -11.19
N ALA A 99 -3.09 14.32 -11.20
CA ALA A 99 -1.93 13.45 -11.43
C ALA A 99 -1.75 12.43 -10.29
N VAL A 100 -1.62 11.16 -10.66
CA VAL A 100 -1.43 10.03 -9.75
C VAL A 100 -0.24 9.19 -10.19
N ALA A 101 0.54 8.67 -9.24
CA ALA A 101 1.47 7.58 -9.46
C ALA A 101 1.09 6.39 -8.59
N ILE A 102 1.14 5.19 -9.16
CA ILE A 102 0.87 3.92 -8.44
C ILE A 102 2.21 3.26 -8.12
N THR A 103 2.44 2.91 -6.86
CA THR A 103 3.65 2.23 -6.41
C THR A 103 3.34 0.98 -5.61
N PHE A 104 4.24 0.00 -5.73
CA PHE A 104 4.21 -1.25 -4.96
C PHE A 104 5.54 -1.45 -4.25
N ASP A 105 5.48 -1.74 -2.96
CA ASP A 105 6.63 -2.07 -2.15
C ASP A 105 6.81 -3.60 -2.03
N ASP A 106 7.97 -4.01 -1.56
CA ASP A 106 8.39 -5.41 -1.28
C ASP A 106 8.57 -6.34 -2.49
N GLY A 107 7.84 -6.13 -3.60
CA GLY A 107 7.97 -6.95 -4.81
C GLY A 107 7.46 -8.37 -4.63
N LEU A 108 6.31 -8.53 -3.96
CA LEU A 108 5.71 -9.82 -3.63
C LEU A 108 5.07 -10.48 -4.86
N LEU A 109 4.95 -11.81 -4.86
CA LEU A 109 4.47 -12.60 -6.01
C LEU A 109 3.06 -12.17 -6.48
N ASP A 110 2.20 -11.73 -5.58
CA ASP A 110 0.85 -11.26 -5.93
C ASP A 110 0.84 -9.91 -6.68
N ASN A 111 1.93 -9.15 -6.64
CA ASN A 111 2.12 -8.01 -7.52
C ASN A 111 2.16 -8.45 -8.99
N LEU A 112 2.84 -9.57 -9.26
CA LEU A 112 2.94 -10.12 -10.60
C LEU A 112 1.69 -10.91 -11.01
N SER A 113 1.17 -11.75 -10.12
CA SER A 113 0.05 -12.65 -10.45
C SER A 113 -1.32 -11.97 -10.43
N ASN A 114 -1.52 -10.98 -9.56
CA ASN A 114 -2.84 -10.35 -9.38
C ASN A 114 -2.87 -8.87 -9.80
N ALA A 115 -1.85 -8.07 -9.45
CA ALA A 115 -1.86 -6.63 -9.73
C ALA A 115 -1.50 -6.30 -11.18
N ALA A 116 -0.40 -6.87 -11.69
CA ALA A 116 0.13 -6.57 -13.02
C ALA A 116 -0.87 -6.82 -14.17
N PRO A 117 -1.62 -7.94 -14.22
CA PRO A 117 -2.59 -8.17 -15.29
C PRO A 117 -3.73 -7.14 -15.29
N LEU A 118 -4.13 -6.67 -14.10
CA LEU A 118 -5.15 -5.62 -13.98
C LEU A 118 -4.59 -4.26 -14.43
N LEU A 119 -3.39 -3.88 -13.98
CA LEU A 119 -2.75 -2.64 -14.42
C LEU A 119 -2.60 -2.60 -15.95
N GLU A 120 -2.20 -3.72 -16.57
CA GLU A 120 -2.08 -3.85 -18.02
C GLU A 120 -3.43 -3.73 -18.72
N ARG A 121 -4.49 -4.37 -18.19
CA ARG A 121 -5.85 -4.28 -18.71
C ARG A 121 -6.42 -2.86 -18.70
N TYR A 122 -6.13 -2.09 -17.65
CA TYR A 122 -6.56 -0.68 -17.53
C TYR A 122 -5.56 0.31 -18.15
N GLN A 123 -4.43 -0.16 -18.68
CA GLN A 123 -3.35 0.66 -19.26
C GLN A 123 -2.80 1.70 -18.28
N LEU A 124 -2.70 1.33 -17.00
CA LEU A 124 -2.22 2.22 -15.95
C LEU A 124 -0.77 1.89 -15.59
N PRO A 125 0.16 2.85 -15.73
CA PRO A 125 1.55 2.61 -15.34
C PRO A 125 1.67 2.50 -13.81
N ALA A 126 2.61 1.67 -13.36
CA ALA A 126 2.96 1.52 -11.95
C ALA A 126 4.47 1.31 -11.77
N THR A 127 4.98 1.60 -10.58
CA THR A 127 6.37 1.37 -10.19
C THR A 127 6.44 0.30 -9.11
N PHE A 128 7.31 -0.71 -9.31
CA PHE A 128 7.52 -1.80 -8.35
C PHE A 128 8.91 -1.68 -7.73
N TYR A 129 8.96 -1.52 -6.41
CA TYR A 129 10.19 -1.51 -5.63
C TYR A 129 10.53 -2.93 -5.16
N VAL A 130 11.23 -3.65 -6.03
CA VAL A 130 11.58 -5.07 -5.79
C VAL A 130 12.81 -5.19 -4.90
N ILE A 131 12.69 -5.96 -3.81
CA ILE A 131 13.82 -6.26 -2.92
C ILE A 131 14.66 -7.40 -3.53
N THR A 132 15.80 -7.07 -4.12
CA THR A 132 16.63 -8.07 -4.84
C THR A 132 17.45 -8.99 -3.94
N GLY A 133 17.77 -8.57 -2.71
CA GLY A 133 18.64 -9.36 -1.82
C GLY A 133 18.13 -10.78 -1.52
N GLY A 134 16.81 -10.95 -1.38
CA GLY A 134 16.21 -12.29 -1.23
C GLY A 134 16.26 -13.13 -2.52
N LEU A 135 16.12 -12.48 -3.68
CA LEU A 135 16.21 -13.12 -4.99
C LEU A 135 17.63 -13.59 -5.30
N GLU A 136 18.63 -12.77 -4.96
CA GLU A 136 20.05 -13.07 -5.17
C GLU A 136 20.55 -14.20 -4.24
N THR A 137 20.09 -14.21 -2.99
CA THR A 137 20.52 -15.21 -2.00
C THR A 137 19.69 -16.49 -2.03
N GLY A 138 18.50 -16.47 -2.64
CA GLY A 138 17.53 -17.56 -2.56
C GLY A 138 16.92 -17.73 -1.17
N HIS A 139 17.08 -16.74 -0.29
CA HIS A 139 16.55 -16.76 1.06
C HIS A 139 15.41 -15.76 1.23
N PRO A 140 14.29 -16.16 1.87
CA PRO A 140 13.24 -15.22 2.21
C PRO A 140 13.74 -14.14 3.18
N MET A 141 13.06 -12.99 3.17
CA MET A 141 13.35 -11.91 4.09
C MET A 141 13.12 -12.36 5.54
N TRP A 142 13.75 -11.66 6.50
CA TRP A 142 13.70 -12.12 7.89
C TRP A 142 12.27 -12.13 8.47
N TRP A 143 11.41 -11.19 8.04
CA TRP A 143 10.01 -11.15 8.47
C TRP A 143 9.21 -12.31 7.87
N ASP A 144 9.43 -12.67 6.61
CA ASP A 144 8.82 -13.84 5.98
C ASP A 144 9.21 -15.13 6.71
N ARG A 145 10.49 -15.23 7.13
CA ARG A 145 10.95 -16.33 7.98
C ARG A 145 10.23 -16.35 9.33
N ALA A 146 10.10 -15.19 9.99
CA ALA A 146 9.40 -15.09 11.27
C ALA A 146 7.93 -15.50 11.13
N ILE A 147 7.25 -15.02 10.09
CA ILE A 147 5.87 -15.38 9.74
C ILE A 147 5.74 -16.89 9.51
N ALA A 148 6.63 -17.48 8.71
CA ALA A 148 6.63 -18.93 8.46
C ALA A 148 6.88 -19.75 9.74
N ILE A 149 7.79 -19.30 10.61
CA ILE A 149 8.04 -19.93 11.91
C ILE A 149 6.77 -19.87 12.76
N LEU A 150 6.12 -18.70 12.86
CA LEU A 150 4.89 -18.55 13.61
C LEU A 150 3.75 -19.40 13.03
N ALA A 151 3.73 -19.64 11.72
CA ALA A 151 2.69 -20.42 11.05
C ALA A 151 2.82 -21.92 11.30
N CYS A 152 4.06 -22.38 11.40
CA CYS A 152 4.38 -23.81 11.46
C CYS A 152 4.75 -24.29 12.87
N THR A 153 5.05 -23.38 13.80
CA THR A 153 5.48 -23.74 15.15
C THR A 153 4.36 -24.42 15.94
N GLN A 154 4.72 -25.40 16.75
CA GLN A 154 3.85 -25.99 17.78
C GLN A 154 4.09 -25.35 19.15
N ALA A 155 5.04 -24.41 19.26
CA ALA A 155 5.30 -23.71 20.50
C ALA A 155 4.21 -22.65 20.75
N HIS A 156 3.65 -22.63 21.96
CA HIS A 156 2.61 -21.67 22.36
C HIS A 156 3.15 -20.40 23.01
N SER A 157 4.46 -20.33 23.26
CA SER A 157 5.14 -19.18 23.87
C SER A 157 6.60 -19.13 23.45
N VAL A 158 7.15 -17.93 23.34
CA VAL A 158 8.59 -17.69 23.19
C VAL A 158 9.06 -16.71 24.27
N ASP A 159 10.20 -16.98 24.88
CA ASP A 159 10.85 -16.00 25.77
C ASP A 159 11.67 -15.04 24.89
N PRO A 160 11.29 -13.75 24.76
CA PRO A 160 12.01 -12.79 23.92
C PRO A 160 13.49 -12.63 24.36
N ARG A 161 13.80 -12.86 25.64
CA ARG A 161 15.17 -12.78 26.16
C ARG A 161 16.07 -13.88 25.60
N SER A 162 15.48 -15.05 25.30
CA SER A 162 16.22 -16.18 24.71
C SER A 162 16.73 -15.91 23.30
N ILE A 163 16.18 -14.90 22.63
CA ILE A 163 16.56 -14.46 21.28
C ILE A 163 17.13 -13.03 21.26
N GLY A 164 17.50 -12.49 22.42
CA GLY A 164 18.14 -11.18 22.55
C GLY A 164 17.19 -9.97 22.39
N LEU A 165 15.88 -10.16 22.52
CA LEU A 165 14.89 -9.08 22.51
C LEU A 165 14.53 -8.64 23.95
N PRO A 166 14.24 -7.35 24.18
CA PRO A 166 13.80 -6.85 25.49
C PRO A 166 12.39 -7.37 25.85
N GLU A 167 12.04 -7.37 27.15
CA GLU A 167 10.65 -7.57 27.59
C GLU A 167 9.77 -6.40 27.10
N LEU A 168 8.61 -6.73 26.51
CA LEU A 168 7.61 -5.78 26.00
C LEU A 168 6.70 -5.26 27.12
#